data_AF-A0A4Z0P7H0-F1
#
_entry.id   AF-A0A4Z0P7H0-F1
#
_cell.length_a   1.000
_cell.length_b   1.000
_cell.length_c   1.000
_cell.angle_alpha   90.00
_cell.angle_beta   90.00
_cell.angle_gamma   90.00
#
_symmetry.space_group_name_H-M   'P 1'
#
loop_
_entity.id
_entity.type
_entity.pdbx_description
1 polymer ?
#
loop_
_entity_poly.entity_id
_entity_poly.type
_entity_poly.pdbx_seq_one_letter_code
_entity_poly.pdbx_strand_id
1 'polypeptide(L)'
;MLPTKTYSLPELFSLTCPEQELRPTLIALTEEASDRPYTVKITDLVAYARVSEETPRFRGRIALALAEAATECVRQQNFQLRFSLTDILTALMRTRLQLSQEEYITLFRRYGLDFNQTDYEARRTGLGLYPFSLTLGQLQKLLKKEAMQVEMQTYLKQLLAYVEVQHPHEVKIMVKIRELLGVSEPEQLPKLTLATGDAFGQALNEFVCSLETESEARPWLQLLQLCQKASGAQPTAKFQKEAAAAVAAVGAEAVTSHMEVWLNALAKLPVQELSRTNTYGGHTYTYTEWHFLISANQDLAKGLLWVSALVLNPGILHAIAELAVKCYRKIPGKGPVAPGLGNACVYALSRGGLPGVAHLSRLRLKVKQANTQSLIANCIEKASQELGVTPAEIEDMAVPTLGLVAGHVEYQYDDYRAHLELVNGKAEMR
;
A
#
# COMPACT_ATOMS: atom_id res chain seq x y z
N MET A 1 48.18 13.64 0.62
CA MET A 1 47.11 13.62 -0.40
C MET A 1 47.75 13.21 -1.71
N LEU A 2 47.50 11.99 -2.18
CA LEU A 2 47.87 11.58 -3.54
C LEU A 2 46.92 12.29 -4.52
N PRO A 3 47.40 12.85 -5.63
CA PRO A 3 46.52 13.48 -6.62
C PRO A 3 45.61 12.40 -7.23
N THR A 4 44.30 12.48 -6.99
CA THR A 4 43.29 11.67 -7.66
C THR A 4 43.25 12.08 -9.12
N LYS A 5 43.89 11.29 -10.00
CA LYS A 5 43.78 11.47 -11.45
C LYS A 5 42.33 11.16 -11.84
N THR A 6 41.56 12.18 -12.23
CA THR A 6 40.23 11.99 -12.82
C THR A 6 40.40 11.49 -14.25
N TYR A 7 39.98 10.26 -14.54
CA TYR A 7 40.03 9.74 -15.91
C TYR A 7 38.96 10.42 -16.78
N SER A 8 39.31 10.66 -18.04
CA SER A 8 38.33 10.87 -19.10
C SER A 8 37.46 9.61 -19.30
N LEU A 9 36.27 9.73 -19.90
CA LEU A 9 35.42 8.57 -20.17
C LEU A 9 36.11 7.47 -21.01
N PRO A 10 36.89 7.79 -22.06
CA PRO A 10 37.66 6.77 -22.79
C PRO A 10 38.68 6.05 -21.91
N GLU A 11 39.37 6.77 -21.02
CA GLU A 11 40.33 6.17 -20.08
C GLU A 11 39.61 5.28 -19.06
N LEU A 12 38.50 5.74 -18.48
CA LEU A 12 37.68 4.99 -17.54
C LEU A 12 37.22 3.67 -18.15
N PHE A 13 36.58 3.70 -19.32
CA PHE A 13 36.06 2.49 -19.96
C PHE A 13 37.16 1.62 -20.58
N SER A 14 38.33 2.17 -20.89
CA SER A 14 39.48 1.33 -21.25
C SER A 14 40.02 0.54 -20.06
N LEU A 15 39.94 1.10 -18.86
CA LEU A 15 40.32 0.44 -17.61
C LEU A 15 39.27 -0.56 -17.13
N THR A 16 37.97 -0.21 -17.21
CA THR A 16 36.88 -0.97 -16.57
C THR A 16 36.10 -1.88 -17.51
N CYS A 17 36.25 -1.72 -18.83
CA CYS A 17 35.56 -2.55 -19.82
C CYS A 17 36.58 -3.24 -20.76
N PRO A 18 36.89 -4.54 -20.53
CA PRO A 18 37.82 -5.27 -21.38
C PRO A 18 37.27 -5.47 -22.82
N GLU A 19 35.96 -5.46 -22.97
CA GLU A 19 35.25 -5.68 -24.23
C GLU A 19 35.23 -4.40 -25.08
N GLN A 20 36.18 -4.29 -26.01
CA GLN A 20 36.38 -3.08 -26.82
C GLN A 20 35.12 -2.63 -27.58
N GLU A 21 34.29 -3.58 -28.02
CA GLU A 21 33.05 -3.29 -28.74
C GLU A 21 31.99 -2.54 -27.93
N LEU A 22 32.01 -2.64 -26.59
CA LEU A 22 31.03 -1.95 -25.74
C LEU A 22 31.42 -0.49 -25.45
N ARG A 23 32.70 -0.15 -25.56
CA ARG A 23 33.24 1.14 -25.12
C ARG A 23 32.58 2.33 -25.83
N PRO A 24 32.37 2.35 -27.16
CA PRO A 24 31.72 3.48 -27.83
C PRO A 24 30.31 3.74 -27.28
N THR A 25 29.55 2.66 -27.03
CA THR A 25 28.20 2.72 -26.48
C THR A 25 28.20 3.23 -25.04
N LEU A 26 29.11 2.73 -24.20
CA LEU A 26 29.26 3.18 -22.82
C LEU A 26 29.65 4.65 -22.72
N ILE A 27 30.58 5.11 -23.57
CA ILE A 27 30.99 6.52 -23.65
C ILE A 27 29.79 7.38 -24.03
N ALA A 28 29.14 7.11 -25.17
CA ALA A 28 28.02 7.92 -25.65
C ALA A 28 26.86 7.98 -24.63
N LEU A 29 26.54 6.83 -24.01
CA LEU A 29 25.48 6.76 -22.99
C LEU A 29 25.82 7.57 -21.74
N THR A 30 27.10 7.58 -21.34
CA THR A 30 27.57 8.28 -20.15
C THR A 30 27.70 9.78 -20.38
N GLU A 31 28.15 10.20 -21.57
CA GLU A 31 28.18 11.59 -22.00
C GLU A 31 26.77 12.19 -21.98
N GLU A 32 25.83 11.55 -22.68
CA GLU A 32 24.45 12.03 -22.76
C GLU A 32 23.76 12.06 -21.39
N ALA A 33 24.01 11.05 -20.55
CA ALA A 33 23.44 11.00 -19.21
C ALA A 33 24.05 12.02 -18.24
N SER A 34 25.30 12.44 -18.48
CA SER A 34 25.99 13.43 -17.63
C SER A 34 25.64 14.86 -18.01
N ASP A 35 25.36 15.12 -19.30
CA ASP A 35 25.01 16.44 -19.82
C ASP A 35 23.50 16.75 -19.75
N ARG A 36 22.66 15.77 -19.41
CA ARG A 36 21.20 15.95 -19.40
C ARG A 36 20.72 16.91 -18.31
N PRO A 37 19.67 17.71 -18.58
CA PRO A 37 18.91 18.40 -17.54
C PRO A 37 18.23 17.40 -16.59
N TYR A 38 18.09 17.75 -15.31
CA TYR A 38 17.43 16.92 -14.29
C TYR A 38 15.98 16.53 -14.64
N THR A 39 15.32 17.28 -15.52
CA THR A 39 13.94 17.01 -15.98
C THR A 39 13.86 15.91 -17.04
N VAL A 40 14.98 15.53 -17.66
CA VAL A 40 15.04 14.52 -18.73
C VAL A 40 15.36 13.14 -18.13
N LYS A 41 14.52 12.14 -18.44
CA LYS A 41 14.74 10.78 -17.95
C LYS A 41 15.84 10.10 -18.76
N ILE A 42 16.58 9.19 -18.13
CA ILE A 42 17.54 8.31 -18.81
C ILE A 42 16.89 7.59 -20.00
N THR A 43 15.62 7.20 -19.86
CA THR A 43 14.87 6.47 -20.90
C THR A 43 14.62 7.27 -22.16
N ASP A 44 14.75 8.59 -22.09
CA ASP A 44 14.44 9.51 -23.19
C ASP A 44 15.73 9.87 -23.97
N LEU A 45 16.88 9.38 -23.54
CA LEU A 45 18.18 9.60 -24.17
C LEU A 45 18.32 8.76 -25.46
N VAL A 46 18.92 9.34 -26.49
CA VAL A 46 19.12 8.69 -27.80
C VAL A 46 20.06 7.50 -27.67
N ALA A 47 21.16 7.64 -26.92
CA ALA A 47 22.09 6.55 -26.66
C ALA A 47 21.42 5.44 -25.84
N TYR A 48 20.52 5.78 -24.91
CA TYR A 48 19.77 4.78 -24.15
C TYR A 48 18.78 4.02 -25.03
N ALA A 49 18.06 4.71 -25.92
CA ALA A 49 17.13 4.09 -26.85
C ALA A 49 17.84 3.00 -27.70
N ARG A 50 19.03 3.30 -28.23
CA ARG A 50 19.86 2.33 -28.96
C ARG A 50 20.19 1.10 -28.11
N VAL A 51 20.66 1.30 -26.88
CA VAL A 51 20.95 0.17 -25.95
C VAL A 51 19.67 -0.60 -25.60
N SER A 52 18.53 0.05 -25.55
CA SER A 52 17.26 -0.60 -25.21
C SER A 52 16.76 -1.55 -26.30
N GLU A 53 17.08 -1.27 -27.56
CA GLU A 53 16.75 -2.09 -28.74
C GLU A 53 17.69 -3.30 -28.90
N GLU A 54 18.87 -3.25 -28.27
CA GLU A 54 19.84 -4.33 -28.27
C GLU A 54 19.38 -5.60 -27.55
N THR A 55 20.07 -6.70 -27.83
CA THR A 55 19.75 -8.01 -27.25
C THR A 55 19.81 -8.00 -25.71
N PRO A 56 19.01 -8.84 -25.01
CA PRO A 56 19.09 -8.98 -23.56
C PRO A 56 20.49 -9.28 -23.03
N ARG A 57 21.30 -10.02 -23.80
CA ARG A 57 22.69 -10.32 -23.46
C ARG A 57 23.59 -9.09 -23.55
N PHE A 58 23.47 -8.32 -24.63
CA PHE A 58 24.21 -7.07 -24.80
C PHE A 58 23.93 -6.09 -23.66
N ARG A 59 22.64 -5.87 -23.33
CA ARG A 59 22.24 -5.02 -22.20
C ARG A 59 22.81 -5.52 -20.86
N GLY A 60 22.90 -6.83 -20.67
CA GLY A 60 23.52 -7.44 -19.49
C GLY A 60 25.01 -7.10 -19.37
N ARG A 61 25.77 -7.19 -20.47
CA ARG A 61 27.20 -6.82 -20.50
C ARG A 61 27.41 -5.32 -20.25
N ILE A 62 26.54 -4.46 -20.78
CA ILE A 62 26.53 -3.02 -20.46
C ILE A 62 26.30 -2.80 -18.95
N ALA A 63 25.34 -3.51 -18.34
CA ALA A 63 25.07 -3.38 -16.90
C ALA A 63 26.28 -3.78 -16.02
N LEU A 64 27.00 -4.84 -16.40
CA LEU A 64 28.24 -5.25 -15.72
C LEU A 64 29.34 -4.18 -15.84
N ALA A 65 29.56 -3.66 -17.05
CA ALA A 65 30.57 -2.62 -17.29
C ALA A 65 30.25 -1.31 -16.55
N LEU A 66 28.97 -0.92 -16.48
CA LEU A 66 28.52 0.25 -15.71
C LEU A 66 28.78 0.07 -14.21
N ALA A 67 28.54 -1.13 -13.66
CA ALA A 67 28.79 -1.40 -12.24
C ALA A 67 30.29 -1.38 -11.91
N GLU A 68 31.15 -1.90 -12.80
CA GLU A 68 32.61 -1.80 -12.66
C GLU A 68 33.07 -0.33 -12.73
N ALA A 69 32.60 0.41 -13.73
CA ALA A 69 32.91 1.84 -13.88
C ALA A 69 32.47 2.68 -12.68
N ALA A 70 31.29 2.39 -12.12
CA ALA A 70 30.80 3.07 -10.93
C ALA A 70 31.67 2.76 -9.70
N THR A 71 32.15 1.52 -9.56
CA THR A 71 33.10 1.13 -8.50
C THR A 71 34.41 1.91 -8.62
N GLU A 72 34.94 2.03 -9.83
CA GLU A 72 36.17 2.76 -10.10
C GLU A 72 36.02 4.27 -9.86
N CYS A 73 34.85 4.84 -10.15
CA CYS A 73 34.52 6.23 -9.80
C CYS A 73 34.52 6.47 -8.28
N VAL A 74 34.09 5.49 -7.47
CA VAL A 74 34.17 5.60 -6.00
C VAL A 74 35.63 5.68 -5.54
N ARG A 75 36.52 4.85 -6.11
CA ARG A 75 37.96 4.89 -5.78
C ARG A 75 38.61 6.23 -6.12
N GLN A 76 38.16 6.85 -7.22
CA GLN A 76 38.62 8.18 -7.65
C GLN A 76 37.91 9.35 -6.96
N GLN A 77 36.93 9.07 -6.08
CA GLN A 77 36.06 10.09 -5.47
C GLN A 77 35.25 10.92 -6.48
N ASN A 78 35.00 10.37 -7.68
CA ASN A 78 34.17 11.01 -8.71
C ASN A 78 32.69 10.64 -8.51
N PHE A 79 32.07 11.22 -7.49
CA PHE A 79 30.69 10.88 -7.12
C PHE A 79 29.66 11.32 -8.16
N GLN A 80 29.89 12.44 -8.85
CA GLN A 80 28.99 12.92 -9.90
C GLN A 80 28.86 11.88 -11.02
N LEU A 81 29.99 11.43 -11.56
CA LEU A 81 30.00 10.41 -12.61
C LEU A 81 29.43 9.08 -12.11
N ARG A 82 29.75 8.69 -10.86
CA ARG A 82 29.17 7.51 -10.23
C ARG A 82 27.64 7.57 -10.19
N PHE A 83 27.04 8.73 -9.91
CA PHE A 83 25.58 8.87 -9.88
C PHE A 83 24.99 8.72 -11.28
N SER A 84 25.58 9.35 -12.30
CA SER A 84 25.16 9.17 -13.70
C SER A 84 25.19 7.69 -14.13
N LEU A 85 26.28 6.97 -13.83
CA LEU A 85 26.42 5.55 -14.15
C LEU A 85 25.37 4.69 -13.43
N THR A 86 25.06 5.02 -12.17
CA THR A 86 24.08 4.28 -11.36
C THR A 86 22.64 4.54 -11.83
N ASP A 87 22.33 5.76 -12.30
CA ASP A 87 21.04 6.09 -12.91
C ASP A 87 20.82 5.31 -14.22
N ILE A 88 21.85 5.25 -15.07
CA ILE A 88 21.83 4.42 -16.27
C ILE A 88 21.58 2.95 -15.91
N LEU A 89 22.37 2.42 -14.97
CA LEU A 89 22.23 1.05 -14.50
C LEU A 89 20.81 0.78 -13.98
N THR A 90 20.25 1.70 -13.20
CA THR A 90 18.90 1.59 -12.65
C THR A 90 17.84 1.55 -13.76
N ALA A 91 17.99 2.34 -14.82
CA ALA A 91 17.11 2.28 -15.98
C ALA A 91 17.23 0.92 -16.70
N LEU A 92 18.45 0.44 -16.95
CA LEU A 92 18.69 -0.86 -17.59
C LEU A 92 18.16 -2.03 -16.77
N MET A 93 18.25 -1.99 -15.43
CA MET A 93 17.72 -3.02 -14.55
C MET A 93 16.18 -3.13 -14.58
N ARG A 94 15.47 -2.19 -15.23
CA ARG A 94 14.02 -2.32 -15.51
C ARG A 94 13.72 -3.06 -16.80
N THR A 95 14.72 -3.29 -17.65
CA THR A 95 14.60 -4.07 -18.89
C THR A 95 14.90 -5.55 -18.65
N ARG A 96 14.65 -6.40 -19.67
CA ARG A 96 15.04 -7.82 -19.60
C ARG A 96 16.53 -7.97 -19.90
N LEU A 97 17.31 -8.38 -18.90
CA LEU A 97 18.71 -8.73 -19.06
C LEU A 97 18.89 -10.24 -19.12
N GLN A 98 19.94 -10.68 -19.82
CA GLN A 98 20.40 -12.07 -19.80
C GLN A 98 21.78 -12.11 -19.14
N LEU A 99 21.76 -12.52 -17.86
CA LEU A 99 22.93 -12.66 -17.00
C LEU A 99 22.94 -14.05 -16.37
N SER A 100 24.13 -14.63 -16.19
CA SER A 100 24.33 -15.87 -15.41
C SER A 100 24.24 -15.60 -13.90
N GLN A 101 24.13 -16.67 -13.10
CA GLN A 101 24.17 -16.56 -11.64
C GLN A 101 25.50 -15.95 -11.15
N GLU A 102 26.63 -16.30 -11.76
CA GLU A 102 27.94 -15.72 -11.47
C GLU A 102 28.01 -14.22 -11.78
N GLU A 103 27.39 -13.78 -12.87
CA GLU A 103 27.32 -12.36 -13.23
C GLU A 103 26.46 -11.57 -12.25
N TYR A 104 25.38 -12.16 -11.71
CA TYR A 104 24.62 -11.55 -10.62
C TYR A 104 25.45 -11.40 -9.34
N ILE A 105 26.21 -12.42 -8.96
CA ILE A 105 27.14 -12.32 -7.82
C ILE A 105 28.15 -11.19 -8.06
N THR A 106 28.68 -11.11 -9.28
CA THR A 106 29.62 -10.04 -9.67
C THR A 106 28.97 -8.66 -9.52
N LEU A 107 27.74 -8.46 -9.99
CA LEU A 107 27.02 -7.21 -9.81
C LEU A 107 26.88 -6.84 -8.33
N PHE A 108 26.42 -7.77 -7.48
CA PHE A 108 26.25 -7.46 -6.06
C PHE A 108 27.59 -7.11 -5.39
N ARG A 109 28.67 -7.81 -5.73
CA ARG A 109 30.02 -7.46 -5.26
C ARG A 109 30.43 -6.06 -5.70
N ARG A 110 30.13 -5.65 -6.94
CA ARG A 110 30.38 -4.27 -7.42
C ARG A 110 29.50 -3.21 -6.76
N TYR A 111 28.39 -3.60 -6.17
CA TYR A 111 27.61 -2.69 -5.33
C TYR A 111 28.27 -2.48 -3.96
N GLY A 112 29.34 -3.22 -3.63
CA GLY A 112 29.98 -3.21 -2.31
C GLY A 112 29.48 -4.33 -1.39
N LEU A 113 28.74 -5.31 -1.91
CA LEU A 113 28.25 -6.47 -1.15
C LEU A 113 29.20 -7.68 -1.33
N ASP A 114 30.49 -7.46 -1.12
CA ASP A 114 31.53 -8.50 -1.17
C ASP A 114 31.90 -9.06 0.23
N PHE A 115 31.35 -8.47 1.27
CA PHE A 115 31.53 -8.80 2.69
C PHE A 115 32.95 -8.60 3.24
N ASN A 116 33.84 -7.95 2.49
CA ASN A 116 35.19 -7.59 2.95
C ASN A 116 35.18 -6.32 3.82
N GLN A 117 34.20 -5.43 3.58
CA GLN A 117 33.97 -4.22 4.36
C GLN A 117 32.49 -4.20 4.80
N THR A 118 32.26 -4.18 6.11
CA THR A 118 30.92 -4.23 6.71
C THR A 118 30.51 -2.91 7.36
N ASP A 119 31.12 -1.81 6.94
CA ASP A 119 30.84 -0.47 7.48
C ASP A 119 29.52 0.12 6.93
N TYR A 120 29.08 1.21 7.56
CA TYR A 120 27.84 1.89 7.22
C TYR A 120 27.82 2.41 5.77
N GLU A 121 28.96 2.84 5.23
CA GLU A 121 29.06 3.42 3.89
C GLU A 121 29.03 2.36 2.78
N ALA A 122 29.71 1.22 2.95
CA ALA A 122 29.60 0.08 2.04
C ALA A 122 28.13 -0.38 1.94
N ARG A 123 27.43 -0.41 3.07
CA ARG A 123 25.99 -0.72 3.13
C ARG A 123 25.12 0.31 2.42
N ARG A 124 25.23 1.59 2.82
CA ARG A 124 24.41 2.68 2.28
C ARG A 124 24.53 2.70 0.76
N THR A 125 25.75 2.45 0.28
CA THR A 125 26.05 2.35 -1.14
C THR A 125 25.41 1.13 -1.78
N GLY A 126 25.63 -0.07 -1.24
CA GLY A 126 25.21 -1.32 -1.87
C GLY A 126 23.72 -1.61 -1.85
N LEU A 127 23.04 -1.36 -0.73
CA LEU A 127 21.60 -1.63 -0.58
C LEU A 127 20.71 -0.45 -0.96
N GLY A 128 21.21 0.78 -0.79
CA GLY A 128 20.42 2.01 -0.94
C GLY A 128 20.68 2.78 -2.23
N LEU A 129 21.94 2.93 -2.64
CA LEU A 129 22.30 3.78 -3.78
C LEU A 129 22.39 3.01 -5.11
N TYR A 130 22.73 1.72 -5.08
CA TYR A 130 22.67 0.86 -6.26
C TYR A 130 21.27 0.22 -6.44
N PRO A 131 20.90 -0.25 -7.65
CA PRO A 131 19.57 -0.81 -7.92
C PRO A 131 19.38 -2.24 -7.37
N PHE A 132 19.83 -2.50 -6.13
CA PHE A 132 19.85 -3.82 -5.49
C PHE A 132 18.50 -4.55 -5.56
N SER A 133 17.38 -3.88 -5.21
CA SER A 133 16.06 -4.53 -5.22
C SER A 133 15.61 -4.95 -6.63
N LEU A 134 15.99 -4.18 -7.66
CA LEU A 134 15.72 -4.53 -9.07
C LEU A 134 16.58 -5.72 -9.48
N THR A 135 17.88 -5.71 -9.14
CA THR A 135 18.83 -6.80 -9.39
C THR A 135 18.37 -8.10 -8.74
N LEU A 136 17.99 -8.07 -7.47
CA LEU A 136 17.43 -9.20 -6.74
C LEU A 136 16.11 -9.70 -7.36
N GLY A 137 15.29 -8.78 -7.89
CA GLY A 137 14.08 -9.14 -8.63
C GLY A 137 14.35 -9.85 -9.96
N GLN A 138 15.42 -9.49 -10.67
CA GLN A 138 15.81 -10.21 -11.89
C GLN A 138 16.41 -11.58 -11.58
N LEU A 139 17.27 -11.68 -10.55
CA LEU A 139 17.79 -12.96 -10.07
C LEU A 139 16.65 -13.92 -9.69
N GLN A 140 15.62 -13.43 -8.99
CA GLN A 140 14.43 -14.23 -8.67
C GLN A 140 13.73 -14.78 -9.92
N LYS A 141 13.68 -14.01 -11.01
CA LYS A 141 13.10 -14.49 -12.28
C LYS A 141 13.98 -15.54 -12.97
N LEU A 142 15.30 -15.44 -12.82
CA LEU A 142 16.25 -16.43 -13.33
C LEU A 142 16.10 -17.76 -12.57
N LEU A 143 16.11 -17.71 -11.23
CA LEU A 143 16.01 -18.90 -10.37
C LEU A 143 14.65 -19.61 -10.43
N LYS A 144 13.62 -18.97 -10.98
CA LYS A 144 12.36 -19.64 -11.35
C LYS A 144 12.49 -20.55 -12.57
N LYS A 145 13.55 -20.41 -13.36
CA LYS A 145 13.79 -21.13 -14.61
C LYS A 145 14.98 -22.06 -14.53
N GLU A 146 15.96 -21.72 -13.70
CA GLU A 146 17.24 -22.42 -13.56
C GLU A 146 17.43 -22.87 -12.12
N ALA A 147 18.03 -24.04 -11.93
CA ALA A 147 18.39 -24.53 -10.61
C ALA A 147 19.47 -23.63 -9.98
N MET A 148 19.35 -23.38 -8.67
CA MET A 148 20.31 -22.56 -7.93
C MET A 148 21.66 -23.28 -7.86
N GLN A 149 22.73 -22.59 -8.28
CA GLN A 149 24.10 -23.08 -8.18
C GLN A 149 24.62 -22.96 -6.74
N VAL A 150 25.61 -23.78 -6.39
CA VAL A 150 26.18 -23.84 -5.03
C VAL A 150 26.79 -22.50 -4.61
N GLU A 151 27.44 -21.81 -5.55
CA GLU A 151 28.07 -20.51 -5.35
C GLU A 151 27.02 -19.44 -5.06
N MET A 152 25.90 -19.45 -5.80
CA MET A 152 24.77 -18.53 -5.58
C MET A 152 24.11 -18.79 -4.23
N GLN A 153 23.88 -20.06 -3.88
CA GLN A 153 23.30 -20.42 -2.59
C GLN A 153 24.20 -19.96 -1.44
N THR A 154 25.51 -20.14 -1.58
CA THR A 154 26.50 -19.70 -0.59
C THR A 154 26.49 -18.18 -0.44
N TYR A 155 26.47 -17.45 -1.56
CA TYR A 155 26.40 -16.00 -1.57
C TYR A 155 25.13 -15.47 -0.90
N LEU A 156 23.96 -16.04 -1.21
CA LEU A 156 22.68 -15.63 -0.61
C LEU A 156 22.63 -15.92 0.89
N LYS A 157 23.23 -17.01 1.38
CA LYS A 157 23.36 -17.29 2.82
C LYS A 157 24.23 -16.24 3.53
N GLN A 158 25.36 -15.86 2.93
CA GLN A 158 26.21 -14.79 3.46
C GLN A 158 25.48 -13.44 3.48
N LEU A 159 24.76 -13.13 2.40
CA LEU A 159 23.96 -11.91 2.30
C LEU A 159 22.84 -11.88 3.35
N LEU A 160 22.16 -13.01 3.59
CA LEU A 160 21.13 -13.10 4.62
C LEU A 160 21.70 -12.82 6.01
N ALA A 161 22.81 -13.49 6.38
CA ALA A 161 23.47 -13.27 7.66
C ALA A 161 23.94 -11.82 7.83
N TYR A 162 24.45 -11.20 6.76
CA TYR A 162 24.85 -9.80 6.77
C TYR A 162 23.67 -8.86 7.06
N VAL A 163 22.50 -9.08 6.44
CA VAL A 163 21.31 -8.26 6.69
C VAL A 163 20.70 -8.52 8.06
N GLU A 164 20.64 -9.77 8.53
CA GLU A 164 20.06 -10.14 9.83
C GLU A 164 20.82 -9.54 11.02
N VAL A 165 22.16 -9.62 11.00
CA VAL A 165 22.99 -9.15 12.13
C VAL A 165 23.00 -7.62 12.21
N GLN A 166 23.03 -6.94 11.07
CA GLN A 166 23.26 -5.50 11.05
C GLN A 166 21.95 -4.71 10.95
N HIS A 167 20.85 -5.27 10.38
CA HIS A 167 19.64 -4.50 10.02
C HIS A 167 18.32 -5.27 10.17
N PRO A 168 17.84 -5.51 11.41
CA PRO A 168 16.55 -6.17 11.66
C PRO A 168 15.34 -5.44 11.05
N HIS A 169 15.49 -4.19 10.63
CA HIS A 169 14.44 -3.38 10.00
C HIS A 169 14.35 -3.53 8.46
N GLU A 170 15.33 -4.16 7.80
CA GLU A 170 15.31 -4.45 6.34
C GLU A 170 14.51 -5.71 6.01
N VAL A 171 13.33 -5.83 6.64
CA VAL A 171 12.49 -7.04 6.67
C VAL A 171 12.14 -7.51 5.27
N LYS A 172 11.86 -6.59 4.33
CA LYS A 172 11.50 -6.95 2.95
C LYS A 172 12.65 -7.62 2.20
N ILE A 173 13.89 -7.19 2.43
CA ILE A 173 15.07 -7.79 1.80
C ILE A 173 15.32 -9.18 2.41
N MET A 174 15.26 -9.29 3.74
CA MET A 174 15.42 -10.58 4.44
C MET A 174 14.40 -11.61 3.98
N VAL A 175 13.10 -11.25 3.97
CA VAL A 175 12.03 -12.13 3.49
C VAL A 175 12.29 -12.59 2.06
N LYS A 176 12.67 -11.68 1.17
CA LYS A 176 12.93 -12.02 -0.23
C LYS A 176 14.14 -12.93 -0.42
N ILE A 177 15.21 -12.77 0.37
CA ILE A 177 16.38 -13.68 0.32
C ILE A 177 16.02 -15.05 0.90
N ARG A 178 15.27 -15.10 2.01
CA ARG A 178 14.75 -16.34 2.61
C ARG A 178 13.87 -17.13 1.65
N GLU A 179 12.95 -16.46 0.95
CA GLU A 179 12.13 -17.04 -0.13
C GLU A 179 13.01 -17.65 -1.23
N LEU A 180 14.06 -16.97 -1.67
CA LEU A 180 14.98 -17.48 -2.70
C LEU A 180 15.74 -18.73 -2.23
N LEU A 181 16.14 -18.76 -0.96
CA LEU A 181 16.84 -19.90 -0.36
C LEU A 181 15.90 -21.09 -0.06
N GLY A 182 14.59 -20.95 -0.29
CA GLY A 182 13.60 -21.96 0.09
C GLY A 182 13.48 -22.14 1.62
N VAL A 183 14.00 -21.19 2.39
CA VAL A 183 13.89 -21.15 3.85
C VAL A 183 12.65 -20.33 4.16
N SER A 184 11.48 -20.96 4.11
CA SER A 184 10.32 -20.39 4.77
C SER A 184 10.60 -20.39 6.26
N GLU A 185 10.42 -19.26 6.95
CA GLU A 185 10.45 -19.29 8.42
C GLU A 185 9.46 -20.35 8.91
N PRO A 186 9.76 -21.11 9.97
CA PRO A 186 8.70 -21.78 10.71
C PRO A 186 7.67 -20.69 11.04
N GLU A 187 6.39 -20.98 10.80
CA GLU A 187 5.27 -20.05 10.88
C GLU A 187 5.22 -19.35 12.25
N GLN A 188 6.01 -18.31 12.45
CA GLN A 188 5.94 -17.48 13.63
C GLN A 188 4.64 -16.70 13.54
N LEU A 189 3.89 -16.69 14.63
CA LEU A 189 2.66 -15.91 14.77
C LEU A 189 2.91 -14.49 14.22
N PRO A 190 2.05 -13.98 13.32
CA PRO A 190 2.33 -12.71 12.67
C PRO A 190 2.47 -11.61 13.73
N LYS A 191 3.65 -10.99 13.85
CA LYS A 191 3.85 -9.84 14.75
C LYS A 191 3.05 -8.66 14.21
N LEU A 192 1.84 -8.46 14.73
CA LEU A 192 0.99 -7.32 14.45
C LEU A 192 1.21 -6.27 15.55
N THR A 193 1.70 -5.09 15.18
CA THR A 193 1.73 -3.93 16.08
C THR A 193 0.76 -2.90 15.53
N LEU A 194 -0.34 -2.67 16.26
CA LEU A 194 -1.32 -1.64 15.92
C LEU A 194 -0.96 -0.35 16.66
N ALA A 195 -1.09 0.78 15.97
CA ALA A 195 -0.67 2.06 16.54
C ALA A 195 -1.63 2.49 17.68
N THR A 196 -1.07 2.83 18.84
CA THR A 196 -1.83 3.09 20.09
C THR A 196 -2.21 4.56 20.29
N GLY A 197 -2.00 5.40 19.28
CA GLY A 197 -2.23 6.85 19.36
C GLY A 197 -3.70 7.29 19.37
N ASP A 198 -4.65 6.35 19.24
CA ASP A 198 -6.08 6.59 19.42
C ASP A 198 -6.78 5.38 20.06
N ALA A 199 -7.99 5.59 20.57
CA ALA A 199 -8.77 4.58 21.28
C ALA A 199 -9.16 3.39 20.39
N PHE A 200 -9.23 3.57 19.07
CA PHE A 200 -9.53 2.49 18.15
C PHE A 200 -8.37 1.51 18.03
N GLY A 201 -7.13 2.01 17.86
CA GLY A 201 -5.95 1.17 17.89
C GLY A 201 -5.70 0.50 19.25
N GLN A 202 -6.05 1.16 20.35
CA GLN A 202 -6.01 0.57 21.69
C GLN A 202 -6.99 -0.60 21.82
N ALA A 203 -8.26 -0.41 21.45
CA ALA A 203 -9.28 -1.45 21.51
C ALA A 203 -8.94 -2.69 20.64
N LEU A 204 -8.32 -2.48 19.47
CA LEU A 204 -7.87 -3.61 18.65
C LEU A 204 -6.65 -4.33 19.25
N ASN A 205 -5.73 -3.61 19.90
CA ASN A 205 -4.65 -4.26 20.65
C ASN A 205 -5.19 -5.07 21.82
N GLU A 206 -6.17 -4.56 22.56
CA GLU A 206 -6.84 -5.30 23.64
C GLU A 206 -7.49 -6.58 23.12
N PHE A 207 -8.19 -6.51 21.98
CA PHE A 207 -8.74 -7.69 21.31
C PHE A 207 -7.65 -8.70 20.93
N VAL A 208 -6.55 -8.24 20.34
CA VAL A 208 -5.43 -9.12 19.98
C VAL A 208 -4.82 -9.77 21.23
N CYS A 209 -4.70 -9.04 22.34
CA CYS A 209 -4.22 -9.55 23.61
C CYS A 209 -5.18 -10.54 24.28
N SER A 210 -6.48 -10.51 23.95
CA SER A 210 -7.46 -11.45 24.50
C SER A 210 -7.49 -12.80 23.77
N LEU A 211 -6.76 -12.97 22.67
CA LEU A 211 -6.71 -14.24 21.93
C LEU A 211 -5.74 -15.21 22.63
N GLU A 212 -6.29 -16.19 23.35
CA GLU A 212 -5.53 -17.05 24.28
C GLU A 212 -4.77 -18.18 23.57
N THR A 213 -5.28 -18.68 22.45
CA THR A 213 -4.68 -19.81 21.73
C THR A 213 -4.09 -19.40 20.38
N GLU A 214 -2.95 -19.99 20.00
CA GLU A 214 -2.32 -19.74 18.71
C GLU A 214 -3.25 -20.07 17.52
N SER A 215 -4.05 -21.14 17.65
CA SER A 215 -5.02 -21.54 16.63
C SER A 215 -6.11 -20.50 16.39
N GLU A 216 -6.51 -19.76 17.42
CA GLU A 216 -7.50 -18.69 17.33
C GLU A 216 -6.85 -17.36 16.93
N ALA A 217 -5.69 -17.05 17.50
CA ALA A 217 -4.97 -15.80 17.25
C ALA A 217 -4.54 -15.66 15.79
N ARG A 218 -4.05 -16.76 15.19
CA ARG A 218 -3.41 -16.70 13.88
C ARG A 218 -4.34 -16.23 12.74
N PRO A 219 -5.55 -16.80 12.54
CA PRO A 219 -6.48 -16.30 11.53
C PRO A 219 -6.84 -14.81 11.71
N TRP A 220 -7.05 -14.37 12.96
CA TRP A 220 -7.37 -12.97 13.28
C TRP A 220 -6.20 -12.02 12.96
N LEU A 221 -4.98 -12.40 13.34
CA LEU A 221 -3.78 -11.62 13.05
C LEU A 221 -3.54 -11.47 11.55
N GLN A 222 -3.77 -12.53 10.78
CA GLN A 222 -3.68 -12.49 9.32
C GLN A 222 -4.73 -11.54 8.71
N LEU A 223 -5.97 -11.58 9.19
CA LEU A 223 -7.04 -10.68 8.75
C LEU A 223 -6.71 -9.21 9.05
N LEU A 224 -6.23 -8.91 10.26
CA LEU A 224 -5.87 -7.54 10.65
C LEU A 224 -4.62 -7.03 9.90
N GLN A 225 -3.62 -7.90 9.65
CA GLN A 225 -2.47 -7.55 8.80
C GLN A 225 -2.85 -7.27 7.35
N LEU A 226 -3.82 -8.01 6.81
CA LEU A 226 -4.37 -7.71 5.50
C LEU A 226 -5.00 -6.31 5.50
N CYS A 227 -5.78 -5.97 6.53
CA CYS A 227 -6.41 -4.67 6.68
C CYS A 227 -5.40 -3.51 6.78
N GLN A 228 -4.25 -3.70 7.45
CA GLN A 228 -3.18 -2.68 7.50
C GLN A 228 -2.59 -2.33 6.13
N LYS A 229 -2.70 -3.23 5.14
CA LYS A 229 -2.19 -3.00 3.77
C LYS A 229 -3.19 -2.23 2.89
N ALA A 230 -4.35 -1.87 3.42
CA ALA A 230 -5.38 -1.16 2.67
C ALA A 230 -4.87 0.22 2.23
N SER A 231 -4.75 0.40 0.93
CA SER A 231 -4.28 1.63 0.30
C SER A 231 -5.13 1.97 -0.92
N GLY A 232 -5.27 3.25 -1.22
CA GLY A 232 -6.17 3.74 -2.27
C GLY A 232 -7.63 3.89 -1.82
N ALA A 233 -8.51 4.10 -2.80
CA ALA A 233 -9.93 4.42 -2.58
C ALA A 233 -10.85 3.20 -2.56
N GLN A 234 -10.43 2.08 -3.15
CA GLN A 234 -11.21 0.83 -3.28
C GLN A 234 -10.28 -0.39 -3.14
N PRO A 235 -10.79 -1.54 -2.68
CA PRO A 235 -9.98 -2.76 -2.59
C PRO A 235 -9.64 -3.29 -3.98
N THR A 236 -8.44 -3.87 -4.12
CA THR A 236 -8.04 -4.58 -5.33
C THR A 236 -8.70 -5.97 -5.39
N ALA A 237 -8.82 -6.56 -6.58
CA ALA A 237 -9.31 -7.94 -6.73
C ALA A 237 -8.49 -8.95 -5.91
N LYS A 238 -7.17 -8.71 -5.78
CA LYS A 238 -6.28 -9.49 -4.91
C LYS A 238 -6.69 -9.37 -3.44
N PHE A 239 -6.90 -8.15 -2.95
CA PHE A 239 -7.36 -7.90 -1.58
C PHE A 239 -8.69 -8.60 -1.30
N GLN A 240 -9.66 -8.50 -2.22
CA GLN A 240 -10.98 -9.13 -2.05
C GLN A 240 -10.86 -10.66 -1.91
N LYS A 241 -10.01 -11.29 -2.72
CA LYS A 241 -9.76 -12.75 -2.63
C LYS A 241 -9.11 -13.14 -1.30
N GLU A 242 -8.09 -12.39 -0.88
CA GLU A 242 -7.40 -12.62 0.41
C GLU A 242 -8.33 -12.36 1.60
N ALA A 243 -9.18 -11.35 1.52
CA ALA A 243 -10.17 -11.02 2.54
C ALA A 243 -11.21 -12.14 2.69
N ALA A 244 -11.73 -12.67 1.58
CA ALA A 244 -12.66 -13.80 1.62
C ALA A 244 -12.04 -15.04 2.27
N ALA A 245 -10.78 -15.36 1.94
CA ALA A 245 -10.06 -16.46 2.56
C ALA A 245 -9.81 -16.23 4.07
N ALA A 246 -9.43 -15.01 4.45
CA ALA A 246 -9.20 -14.65 5.85
C ALA A 246 -10.49 -14.71 6.70
N VAL A 247 -11.61 -14.20 6.16
CA VAL A 247 -12.93 -14.29 6.83
C VAL A 247 -13.36 -15.74 6.99
N ALA A 248 -13.14 -16.58 5.97
CA ALA A 248 -13.44 -18.01 6.06
C ALA A 248 -12.59 -18.73 7.12
N ALA A 249 -11.31 -18.35 7.26
CA ALA A 249 -10.40 -18.94 8.25
C ALA A 249 -10.74 -18.54 9.70
N VAL A 250 -11.26 -17.32 9.90
CA VAL A 250 -11.74 -16.86 11.22
C VAL A 250 -13.14 -17.40 11.54
N GLY A 251 -14.02 -17.46 10.54
CA GLY A 251 -15.43 -17.76 10.68
C GLY A 251 -16.30 -16.49 10.55
N ALA A 252 -17.27 -16.52 9.63
CA ALA A 252 -18.07 -15.35 9.27
C ALA A 252 -18.88 -14.77 10.45
N GLU A 253 -19.40 -15.62 11.34
CA GLU A 253 -20.17 -15.19 12.50
C GLU A 253 -19.31 -14.41 13.52
N ALA A 254 -18.11 -14.94 13.82
CA ALA A 254 -17.15 -14.26 14.70
C ALA A 254 -16.70 -12.91 14.10
N VAL A 255 -16.42 -12.88 12.79
CA VAL A 255 -16.10 -11.63 12.08
C VAL A 255 -17.27 -10.65 12.15
N THR A 256 -18.51 -11.10 11.95
CA THR A 256 -19.70 -10.24 12.01
C THR A 256 -19.84 -9.58 13.38
N SER A 257 -19.75 -10.37 14.46
CA SER A 257 -19.87 -9.89 15.85
C SER A 257 -18.83 -8.82 16.17
N HIS A 258 -17.55 -9.06 15.87
CA HIS A 258 -16.50 -8.08 16.12
C HIS A 258 -16.59 -6.86 15.20
N MET A 259 -17.01 -7.04 13.94
CA MET A 259 -17.19 -5.94 13.01
C MET A 259 -18.28 -4.97 13.49
N GLU A 260 -19.39 -5.48 14.05
CA GLU A 260 -20.40 -4.65 14.69
C GLU A 260 -19.80 -3.81 15.84
N VAL A 261 -19.04 -4.44 16.74
CA VAL A 261 -18.41 -3.74 17.87
C VAL A 261 -17.46 -2.65 17.39
N TRP A 262 -16.54 -2.99 16.48
CA TRP A 262 -15.49 -2.07 16.03
C TRP A 262 -16.04 -0.92 15.20
N LEU A 263 -16.96 -1.18 14.27
CA LEU A 263 -17.54 -0.12 13.45
C LEU A 263 -18.45 0.80 14.27
N ASN A 264 -19.20 0.26 15.25
CA ASN A 264 -19.95 1.11 16.18
C ASN A 264 -19.03 1.97 17.05
N ALA A 265 -17.92 1.41 17.54
CA ALA A 265 -16.93 2.18 18.31
C ALA A 265 -16.33 3.32 17.45
N LEU A 266 -15.93 3.04 16.21
CA LEU A 266 -15.46 4.04 15.24
C LEU A 266 -16.52 5.12 14.95
N ALA A 267 -17.77 4.71 14.74
CA ALA A 267 -18.90 5.61 14.50
C ALA A 267 -19.22 6.49 15.73
N LYS A 268 -18.83 6.10 16.95
CA LYS A 268 -19.00 6.88 18.19
C LYS A 268 -17.77 7.68 18.62
N LEU A 269 -16.57 7.33 18.14
CA LEU A 269 -15.31 8.00 18.51
C LEU A 269 -15.34 9.51 18.17
N PRO A 270 -15.14 10.43 19.13
CA PRO A 270 -15.26 11.86 18.87
C PRO A 270 -14.14 12.39 17.98
N VAL A 271 -14.45 13.42 17.18
CA VAL A 271 -13.42 14.23 16.52
C VAL A 271 -12.89 15.22 17.57
N GLN A 272 -11.61 15.14 17.89
CA GLN A 272 -10.94 16.02 18.85
C GLN A 272 -10.60 17.35 18.18
N GLU A 273 -10.92 18.44 18.88
CA GLU A 273 -10.54 19.80 18.51
C GLU A 273 -9.42 20.25 19.46
N LEU A 274 -8.22 20.46 18.92
CA LEU A 274 -7.04 20.85 19.70
C LEU A 274 -6.64 22.26 19.29
N SER A 275 -6.56 23.18 20.25
CA SER A 275 -5.99 24.51 20.00
C SER A 275 -4.48 24.42 20.16
N ARG A 276 -3.74 24.69 19.09
CA ARG A 276 -2.27 24.80 19.12
C ARG A 276 -1.86 26.24 19.01
N THR A 277 -0.92 26.62 19.87
CA THR A 277 -0.29 27.93 19.86
C THR A 277 1.16 27.75 19.45
N ASN A 278 1.56 28.41 18.36
CA ASN A 278 2.91 28.34 17.82
C ASN A 278 3.52 29.74 17.80
N THR A 279 4.73 29.88 18.34
CA THR A 279 5.46 31.14 18.35
C THR A 279 6.58 31.06 17.31
N TYR A 280 6.49 31.87 16.27
CA TYR A 280 7.49 31.93 15.21
C TYR A 280 7.83 33.40 14.92
N GLY A 281 9.12 33.74 14.98
CA GLY A 281 9.58 35.12 14.73
C GLY A 281 9.06 36.16 15.73
N GLY A 282 8.75 35.78 16.97
CA GLY A 282 8.19 36.69 17.98
C GLY A 282 6.68 36.92 17.89
N HIS A 283 6.01 36.32 16.90
CA HIS A 283 4.56 36.34 16.77
C HIS A 283 3.94 35.02 17.23
N THR A 284 2.88 35.11 18.03
CA THR A 284 2.14 33.96 18.56
C THR A 284 0.89 33.75 17.72
N TYR A 285 0.78 32.60 17.06
CA TYR A 285 -0.38 32.20 16.28
C TYR A 285 -1.09 31.04 16.97
N THR A 286 -2.38 31.20 17.26
CA THR A 286 -3.23 30.11 17.73
C THR A 286 -4.10 29.62 16.58
N TYR A 287 -4.06 28.32 16.31
CA TYR A 287 -4.88 27.68 15.30
C TYR A 287 -5.49 26.39 15.85
N THR A 288 -6.68 26.04 15.36
CA THR A 288 -7.40 24.83 15.77
C THR A 288 -7.06 23.69 14.81
N GLU A 289 -6.69 22.54 15.36
CA GLU A 289 -6.52 21.29 14.63
C GLU A 289 -7.68 20.34 14.95
N TRP A 290 -8.17 19.63 13.94
CA TRP A 290 -9.17 18.58 14.09
C TRP A 290 -8.53 17.22 13.84
N HIS A 291 -8.60 16.35 14.83
CA HIS A 291 -8.01 15.01 14.85
C HIS A 291 -9.11 13.97 15.07
N PHE A 292 -9.13 12.92 14.27
CA PHE A 292 -10.11 11.83 14.41
C PHE A 292 -9.43 10.48 14.66
N LEU A 293 -8.63 10.04 13.69
CA LEU A 293 -7.80 8.84 13.79
C LEU A 293 -6.40 9.16 13.27
N ILE A 294 -5.39 8.52 13.83
CA ILE A 294 -4.03 8.61 13.26
C ILE A 294 -3.98 7.88 11.91
N SER A 295 -3.07 8.30 11.04
CA SER A 295 -3.00 7.83 9.65
C SER A 295 -2.94 6.30 9.53
N ALA A 296 -2.10 5.64 10.32
CA ALA A 296 -1.97 4.18 10.33
C ALA A 296 -3.30 3.47 10.66
N ASN A 297 -4.08 4.02 11.61
CA ASN A 297 -5.36 3.45 12.01
C ASN A 297 -6.48 3.79 11.03
N GLN A 298 -6.38 4.89 10.27
CA GLN A 298 -7.28 5.14 9.14
C GLN A 298 -7.11 4.10 8.03
N ASP A 299 -5.88 3.69 7.72
CA ASP A 299 -5.62 2.64 6.74
C ASP A 299 -6.20 1.30 7.21
N LEU A 300 -5.96 0.93 8.47
CA LEU A 300 -6.55 -0.25 9.08
C LEU A 300 -8.09 -0.23 9.05
N ALA A 301 -8.71 0.89 9.43
CA ALA A 301 -10.16 1.04 9.42
C ALA A 301 -10.77 0.95 8.01
N LYS A 302 -10.08 1.47 6.98
CA LYS A 302 -10.48 1.25 5.57
C LYS A 302 -10.46 -0.24 5.22
N GLY A 303 -9.41 -0.96 5.63
CA GLY A 303 -9.31 -2.40 5.44
C GLY A 303 -10.49 -3.14 6.06
N LEU A 304 -10.86 -2.80 7.30
CA LEU A 304 -12.03 -3.38 7.98
C LEU A 304 -13.34 -3.07 7.25
N LEU A 305 -13.54 -1.84 6.77
CA LEU A 305 -14.72 -1.48 5.96
C LEU A 305 -14.79 -2.26 4.64
N TRP A 306 -13.66 -2.59 4.04
CA TRP A 306 -13.65 -3.43 2.84
C TRP A 306 -13.95 -4.89 3.15
N VAL A 307 -13.45 -5.40 4.28
CA VAL A 307 -13.78 -6.74 4.78
C VAL A 307 -15.24 -6.84 5.18
N SER A 308 -15.83 -5.79 5.78
CA SER A 308 -17.22 -5.80 6.24
C SER A 308 -18.22 -6.05 5.11
N ALA A 309 -17.86 -5.76 3.86
CA ALA A 309 -18.66 -6.08 2.67
C ALA A 309 -18.99 -7.58 2.52
N LEU A 310 -18.25 -8.46 3.20
CA LEU A 310 -18.46 -9.92 3.18
C LEU A 310 -19.41 -10.40 4.28
N VAL A 311 -19.72 -9.54 5.26
CA VAL A 311 -20.47 -9.89 6.48
C VAL A 311 -21.55 -8.85 6.80
N LEU A 312 -22.05 -8.15 5.79
CA LEU A 312 -23.01 -7.06 5.98
C LEU A 312 -24.32 -7.56 6.58
N ASN A 313 -24.80 -6.83 7.58
CA ASN A 313 -26.13 -6.96 8.16
C ASN A 313 -26.67 -5.54 8.47
N PRO A 314 -27.94 -5.39 8.91
CA PRO A 314 -28.51 -4.07 9.20
C PRO A 314 -27.73 -3.24 10.23
N GLY A 315 -27.18 -3.88 11.28
CA GLY A 315 -26.40 -3.21 12.32
C GLY A 315 -25.08 -2.65 11.79
N ILE A 316 -24.34 -3.44 11.01
CA ILE A 316 -23.11 -3.04 10.34
C ILE A 316 -23.38 -1.92 9.35
N LEU A 317 -24.40 -2.04 8.50
CA LEU A 317 -24.77 -1.00 7.53
C LEU A 317 -25.08 0.33 8.22
N HIS A 318 -25.81 0.29 9.33
CA HIS A 318 -26.11 1.49 10.13
C HIS A 318 -24.83 2.13 10.70
N ALA A 319 -23.94 1.33 11.31
CA ALA A 319 -22.67 1.82 11.84
C ALA A 319 -21.78 2.45 10.76
N ILE A 320 -21.72 1.83 9.57
CA ILE A 320 -20.98 2.36 8.41
C ILE A 320 -21.57 3.70 7.95
N ALA A 321 -22.90 3.82 7.89
CA ALA A 321 -23.56 5.05 7.48
C ALA A 321 -23.30 6.21 8.45
N GLU A 322 -23.35 5.96 9.77
CA GLU A 322 -23.03 6.96 10.79
C GLU A 322 -21.55 7.38 10.73
N LEU A 323 -20.64 6.41 10.54
CA LEU A 323 -19.23 6.70 10.31
C LEU A 323 -19.01 7.55 9.05
N ALA A 324 -19.71 7.27 7.96
CA ALA A 324 -19.61 8.03 6.71
C ALA A 324 -20.02 9.50 6.90
N VAL A 325 -21.15 9.75 7.58
CA VAL A 325 -21.60 11.11 7.91
C VAL A 325 -20.53 11.87 8.68
N LYS A 326 -19.91 11.23 9.69
CA LYS A 326 -18.80 11.82 10.46
C LYS A 326 -17.60 12.14 9.57
N CYS A 327 -17.18 11.19 8.72
CA CYS A 327 -16.02 11.35 7.85
C CYS A 327 -16.17 12.53 6.86
N TYR A 328 -17.40 12.79 6.41
CA TYR A 328 -17.70 13.90 5.49
C TYR A 328 -18.10 15.22 6.18
N ARG A 329 -18.14 15.26 7.53
CA ARG A 329 -18.36 16.50 8.28
C ARG A 329 -17.36 17.56 7.79
N LYS A 330 -17.87 18.73 7.42
CA LYS A 330 -17.07 19.84 6.89
C LYS A 330 -16.30 20.53 8.02
N ILE A 331 -14.98 20.61 7.88
CA ILE A 331 -14.09 21.43 8.68
C ILE A 331 -13.76 22.72 7.91
N PRO A 332 -14.00 23.92 8.48
CA PRO A 332 -13.65 25.19 7.83
C PRO A 332 -12.17 25.23 7.41
N GLY A 333 -11.89 25.66 6.18
CA GLY A 333 -10.53 25.78 5.64
C GLY A 333 -9.79 24.47 5.32
N LYS A 334 -10.25 23.31 5.82
CA LYS A 334 -9.58 22.00 5.64
C LYS A 334 -10.36 21.02 4.75
N GLY A 335 -11.69 21.11 4.73
CA GLY A 335 -12.55 20.16 4.00
C GLY A 335 -13.08 19.03 4.89
N PRO A 336 -13.39 17.84 4.35
CA PRO A 336 -13.88 16.70 5.12
C PRO A 336 -12.90 16.23 6.21
N VAL A 337 -13.40 15.69 7.33
CA VAL A 337 -12.57 15.15 8.43
C VAL A 337 -11.65 14.01 7.95
N ALA A 338 -12.21 13.02 7.25
CA ALA A 338 -11.48 11.83 6.82
C ALA A 338 -12.03 11.31 5.47
N PRO A 339 -11.76 12.02 4.35
CA PRO A 339 -12.39 11.71 3.06
C PRO A 339 -12.07 10.31 2.54
N GLY A 340 -10.84 9.83 2.74
CA GLY A 340 -10.45 8.47 2.33
C GLY A 340 -11.22 7.37 3.07
N LEU A 341 -11.46 7.56 4.36
CA LEU A 341 -12.25 6.63 5.17
C LEU A 341 -13.74 6.71 4.81
N GLY A 342 -14.27 7.91 4.57
CA GLY A 342 -15.62 8.11 4.08
C GLY A 342 -15.88 7.42 2.73
N ASN A 343 -14.89 7.44 1.82
CA ASN A 343 -14.99 6.74 0.54
C ASN A 343 -15.04 5.22 0.73
N ALA A 344 -14.30 4.67 1.70
CA ALA A 344 -14.37 3.26 2.05
C ALA A 344 -15.74 2.88 2.64
N CYS A 345 -16.37 3.76 3.43
CA CYS A 345 -17.75 3.55 3.89
C CYS A 345 -18.74 3.50 2.71
N VAL A 346 -18.61 4.41 1.74
CA VAL A 346 -19.47 4.43 0.52
C VAL A 346 -19.30 3.13 -0.27
N TYR A 347 -18.06 2.66 -0.44
CA TYR A 347 -17.80 1.35 -1.06
C TYR A 347 -18.53 0.23 -0.30
N ALA A 348 -18.39 0.16 1.02
CA ALA A 348 -18.99 -0.90 1.82
C ALA A 348 -20.54 -0.87 1.75
N LEU A 349 -21.15 0.31 1.84
CA LEU A 349 -22.60 0.49 1.67
C LEU A 349 -23.08 0.06 0.28
N SER A 350 -22.32 0.33 -0.78
CA SER A 350 -22.70 -0.09 -2.14
C SER A 350 -22.70 -1.62 -2.34
N ARG A 351 -22.12 -2.38 -1.40
CA ARG A 351 -22.16 -3.85 -1.41
C ARG A 351 -23.37 -4.41 -0.63
N GLY A 352 -24.16 -3.55 0.02
CA GLY A 352 -25.27 -3.94 0.89
C GLY A 352 -26.62 -4.13 0.20
N GLY A 353 -26.69 -4.17 -1.13
CA GLY A 353 -27.95 -4.27 -1.87
C GLY A 353 -28.91 -3.12 -1.58
N LEU A 354 -30.23 -3.39 -1.59
CA LEU A 354 -31.26 -2.39 -1.32
C LEU A 354 -31.10 -1.70 0.06
N PRO A 355 -30.84 -2.41 1.18
CA PRO A 355 -30.54 -1.74 2.45
C PRO A 355 -29.34 -0.78 2.36
N GLY A 356 -28.30 -1.16 1.61
CA GLY A 356 -27.15 -0.32 1.34
C GLY A 356 -27.49 0.94 0.55
N VAL A 357 -28.31 0.81 -0.51
CA VAL A 357 -28.83 1.92 -1.30
C VAL A 357 -29.61 2.90 -0.43
N ALA A 358 -30.47 2.40 0.49
CA ALA A 358 -31.22 3.25 1.41
C ALA A 358 -30.31 4.16 2.26
N HIS A 359 -29.19 3.61 2.75
CA HIS A 359 -28.19 4.39 3.48
C HIS A 359 -27.43 5.36 2.58
N LEU A 360 -27.08 4.97 1.36
CA LEU A 360 -26.42 5.85 0.38
C LEU A 360 -27.28 7.06 0.01
N SER A 361 -28.57 6.87 -0.27
CA SER A 361 -29.49 7.97 -0.60
C SER A 361 -29.62 8.96 0.57
N ARG A 362 -29.77 8.45 1.81
CA ARG A 362 -29.78 9.29 3.02
C ARG A 362 -28.45 10.02 3.23
N LEU A 363 -27.32 9.37 2.98
CA LEU A 363 -26.00 9.98 3.09
C LEU A 363 -25.81 11.10 2.06
N ARG A 364 -26.26 10.89 0.81
CA ARG A 364 -26.17 11.89 -0.27
C ARG A 364 -26.84 13.22 0.11
N LEU A 365 -27.95 13.17 0.85
CA LEU A 365 -28.65 14.36 1.35
C LEU A 365 -27.88 15.10 2.45
N LYS A 366 -27.05 14.39 3.24
CA LYS A 366 -26.28 14.97 4.35
C LYS A 366 -24.94 15.57 3.91
N VAL A 367 -24.39 15.10 2.78
CA VAL A 367 -23.06 15.49 2.29
C VAL A 367 -23.16 16.68 1.33
N LYS A 368 -22.28 17.68 1.50
CA LYS A 368 -22.30 18.93 0.70
C LYS A 368 -21.26 18.96 -0.43
N GLN A 369 -20.28 18.07 -0.39
CA GLN A 369 -19.15 18.06 -1.31
C GLN A 369 -19.59 17.44 -2.65
N ALA A 370 -19.51 18.20 -3.75
CA ALA A 370 -19.96 17.77 -5.07
C ALA A 370 -19.32 16.44 -5.52
N ASN A 371 -18.00 16.30 -5.38
CA ASN A 371 -17.30 15.06 -5.75
C ASN A 371 -17.83 13.84 -4.99
N THR A 372 -18.17 14.01 -3.70
CA THR A 372 -18.73 12.92 -2.89
C THR A 372 -20.18 12.62 -3.26
N GLN A 373 -20.98 13.65 -3.57
CA GLN A 373 -22.34 13.44 -4.08
C GLN A 373 -22.32 12.66 -5.40
N SER A 374 -21.41 13.00 -6.32
CA SER A 374 -21.21 12.25 -7.57
C SER A 374 -20.74 10.82 -7.32
N LEU A 375 -19.83 10.60 -6.37
CA LEU A 375 -19.40 9.25 -5.99
C LEU A 375 -20.58 8.40 -5.51
N ILE A 376 -21.42 8.93 -4.62
CA ILE A 376 -22.59 8.23 -4.10
C ILE A 376 -23.61 7.97 -5.22
N ALA A 377 -23.88 8.96 -6.07
CA ALA A 377 -24.78 8.81 -7.21
C ALA A 377 -24.33 7.69 -8.15
N ASN A 378 -23.03 7.62 -8.47
CA ASN A 378 -22.46 6.55 -9.29
C ASN A 378 -22.59 5.16 -8.67
N CYS A 379 -22.56 5.05 -7.34
CA CYS A 379 -22.80 3.78 -6.66
C CYS A 379 -24.27 3.34 -6.78
N ILE A 380 -25.21 4.28 -6.66
CA ILE A 380 -26.65 4.02 -6.82
C ILE A 380 -26.97 3.63 -8.26
N GLU A 381 -26.40 4.35 -9.24
CA GLU A 381 -26.51 4.05 -10.67
C GLU A 381 -26.02 2.63 -10.99
N LYS A 382 -24.86 2.22 -10.46
CA LYS A 382 -24.37 0.85 -10.66
C LYS A 382 -25.31 -0.20 -10.07
N ALA A 383 -25.82 0.03 -8.86
CA ALA A 383 -26.78 -0.87 -8.23
C ALA A 383 -28.09 -0.95 -9.03
N SER A 384 -28.56 0.16 -9.61
CA SER A 384 -29.76 0.18 -10.46
C SER A 384 -29.56 -0.60 -11.75
N GLN A 385 -28.39 -0.45 -12.39
CA GLN A 385 -28.01 -1.21 -13.58
C GLN A 385 -27.94 -2.71 -13.32
N GLU A 386 -27.42 -3.14 -12.15
CA GLU A 386 -27.39 -4.55 -11.74
C GLU A 386 -28.79 -5.16 -11.60
N LEU A 387 -29.79 -4.36 -11.26
CA LEU A 387 -31.20 -4.77 -11.11
C LEU A 387 -32.08 -4.46 -12.34
N GLY A 388 -31.54 -3.81 -13.37
CA GLY A 388 -32.29 -3.45 -14.57
C GLY A 388 -33.36 -2.35 -14.36
N VAL A 389 -33.17 -1.49 -13.35
CA VAL A 389 -34.08 -0.39 -12.99
C VAL A 389 -33.37 0.95 -13.06
N THR A 390 -34.14 2.05 -13.04
CA THR A 390 -33.59 3.41 -12.98
C THR A 390 -33.09 3.74 -11.56
N PRO A 391 -32.19 4.74 -11.42
CA PRO A 391 -31.76 5.22 -10.10
C PRO A 391 -32.93 5.66 -9.20
N ALA A 392 -33.96 6.29 -9.76
CA ALA A 392 -35.13 6.71 -8.97
C ALA A 392 -35.95 5.50 -8.48
N GLU A 393 -36.12 4.48 -9.32
CA GLU A 393 -36.83 3.25 -8.94
C GLU A 393 -36.09 2.45 -7.88
N ILE A 394 -34.76 2.29 -7.98
CA ILE A 394 -34.01 1.57 -6.92
C ILE A 394 -34.03 2.33 -5.60
N GLU A 395 -34.03 3.67 -5.62
CA GLU A 395 -34.15 4.48 -4.40
C GLU A 395 -35.53 4.31 -3.75
N ASP A 396 -36.59 4.20 -4.54
CA ASP A 396 -37.95 3.89 -4.07
C ASP A 396 -38.05 2.46 -3.50
N MET A 397 -37.49 1.47 -4.21
CA MET A 397 -37.40 0.08 -3.75
C MET A 397 -36.59 -0.09 -2.46
N ALA A 398 -35.61 0.80 -2.23
CA ALA A 398 -34.77 0.77 -1.04
C ALA A 398 -35.46 1.37 0.20
N VAL A 399 -36.62 2.02 0.05
CA VAL A 399 -37.38 2.56 1.18
C VAL A 399 -37.86 1.39 2.06
N PRO A 400 -37.48 1.33 3.36
CA PRO A 400 -37.96 0.28 4.25
C PRO A 400 -39.47 0.37 4.42
N THR A 401 -40.17 -0.77 4.36
CA THR A 401 -41.62 -0.83 4.56
C THR A 401 -42.02 -0.51 6.00
N LEU A 402 -41.11 -0.66 6.97
CA LEU A 402 -41.36 -0.50 8.41
C LEU A 402 -42.57 -1.32 8.92
N GLY A 403 -42.90 -2.42 8.24
CA GLY A 403 -44.06 -3.25 8.55
C GLY A 403 -45.40 -2.73 8.04
N LEU A 404 -45.43 -1.59 7.34
CA LEU A 404 -46.64 -1.03 6.73
C LEU A 404 -47.08 -1.87 5.53
N VAL A 405 -48.35 -2.24 5.51
CA VAL A 405 -49.04 -2.90 4.41
C VAL A 405 -50.18 -2.01 3.96
N ALA A 406 -50.18 -1.61 2.69
CA ALA A 406 -51.16 -0.67 2.12
C ALA A 406 -51.32 0.64 2.92
N GLY A 407 -50.25 1.10 3.57
CA GLY A 407 -50.26 2.31 4.39
C GLY A 407 -50.69 2.11 5.85
N HIS A 408 -50.89 0.86 6.30
CA HIS A 408 -51.35 0.54 7.65
C HIS A 408 -50.43 -0.46 8.35
N VAL A 409 -50.24 -0.31 9.67
CA VAL A 409 -49.63 -1.33 10.53
C VAL A 409 -50.28 -1.31 11.90
N GLU A 410 -50.49 -2.48 12.49
CA GLU A 410 -51.09 -2.64 13.81
C GLU A 410 -50.05 -3.20 14.78
N TYR A 411 -49.93 -2.57 15.95
CA TYR A 411 -49.09 -3.02 17.04
C TYR A 411 -49.97 -3.43 18.22
N GLN A 412 -49.82 -4.67 18.68
CA GLN A 412 -50.49 -5.18 19.87
C GLN A 412 -49.60 -4.92 21.10
N TYR A 413 -50.14 -4.21 22.09
CA TYR A 413 -49.50 -3.93 23.38
C TYR A 413 -50.41 -4.38 24.51
N ASP A 414 -50.21 -5.61 24.98
CA ASP A 414 -51.10 -6.27 25.95
C ASP A 414 -52.57 -6.17 25.50
N ASP A 415 -53.39 -5.44 26.26
CA ASP A 415 -54.83 -5.23 26.01
C ASP A 415 -55.13 -4.09 25.01
N TYR A 416 -54.11 -3.37 24.53
CA TYR A 416 -54.25 -2.25 23.61
C TYR A 416 -53.81 -2.60 22.19
N ARG A 417 -54.46 -1.97 21.22
CA ARG A 417 -54.10 -2.00 19.80
C ARG A 417 -53.79 -0.58 19.36
N ALA A 418 -52.57 -0.36 18.88
CA ALA A 418 -52.16 0.88 18.26
C ALA A 418 -52.20 0.70 16.74
N HIS A 419 -53.03 1.47 16.05
CA HIS A 419 -53.13 1.44 14.60
C HIS A 419 -52.40 2.64 14.01
N LEU A 420 -51.37 2.39 13.21
CA LEU A 420 -50.63 3.43 12.50
C LEU A 420 -51.11 3.47 11.05
N GLU A 421 -51.49 4.66 10.57
CA GLU A 421 -51.95 4.90 9.21
C GLU A 421 -51.15 6.02 8.54
N LEU A 422 -50.80 5.84 7.27
CA LEU A 422 -50.19 6.87 6.44
C LEU A 422 -51.27 7.80 5.86
N VAL A 423 -51.38 9.00 6.39
CA VAL A 423 -52.29 10.06 5.91
C VAL A 423 -51.45 11.20 5.33
N ASN A 424 -51.63 11.50 4.03
CA ASN A 424 -50.91 12.56 3.32
C ASN A 424 -49.37 12.52 3.50
N GLY A 425 -48.78 11.33 3.49
CA GLY A 425 -47.34 11.12 3.67
C GLY A 425 -46.83 11.28 5.10
N LYS A 426 -47.73 11.33 6.10
CA LYS A 426 -47.39 11.33 7.53
C LYS A 426 -48.00 10.12 8.22
N ALA A 427 -47.26 9.55 9.17
CA ALA A 427 -47.79 8.50 10.02
C ALA A 427 -48.63 9.11 11.15
N GLU A 428 -49.88 8.70 11.26
CA GLU A 428 -50.82 9.09 12.32
C GLU A 428 -51.23 7.84 13.11
N MET A 429 -51.29 7.95 14.44
CA MET A 429 -51.82 6.91 15.32
C MET A 429 -53.33 7.10 15.47
N ARG A 430 -54.11 6.05 15.21
CA ARG A 430 -55.57 6.01 15.39
C ARG A 430 -55.98 5.14 16.57
#